data_AF-A0A938H4C0-F1
#
_entry.id   AF-A0A938H4C0-F1
#
_cell.length_a   1.000
_cell.length_b   1.000
_cell.length_c   1.000
_cell.angle_alpha   90.00
_cell.angle_beta   90.00
_cell.angle_gamma   90.00
#
_symmetry.space_group_name_H-M   'P 1'
#
loop_
_entity.id
_entity.type
_entity.pdbx_description
1 polymer ?
#
loop_
_entity_poly.entity_id
_entity_poly.type
_entity_poly.pdbx_seq_one_letter_code
_entity_poly.pdbx_strand_id
1 'polypeptide(L)'
;MPISFAVLMSMSKIAWSQVPSITPQDLVKLLLRAAVIVVVNKIQCFSDRLSALLIALPLTSLVAMVWMHQAGQGSQRIANHAEGTFWFVLPTLPMFLALPWMLRQGWGFWPSLAANCLLTAGLFWVLVRVLRRFGIDLLP
;
A
#
# COMPACT_ATOMS: atom_id res chain seq x y z
N MET A 1 -8.70 28.36 12.86
CA MET A 1 -9.22 28.92 11.61
C MET A 1 -10.20 27.92 11.01
N PRO A 2 -11.46 28.28 10.71
CA PRO A 2 -12.42 27.32 10.19
C PRO A 2 -12.02 26.97 8.76
N ILE A 3 -11.81 25.69 8.49
CA ILE A 3 -11.58 25.18 7.15
C ILE A 3 -12.85 25.48 6.35
N SER A 4 -12.74 26.35 5.35
CA SER A 4 -13.88 26.79 4.54
C SER A 4 -14.52 25.57 3.86
N PHE A 5 -15.84 25.46 3.97
CA PHE A 5 -16.68 24.40 3.37
C PHE A 5 -16.42 24.24 1.85
N ALA A 6 -15.92 25.29 1.19
CA ALA A 6 -15.50 25.29 -0.21
C ALA A 6 -14.29 24.38 -0.50
N VAL A 7 -13.37 24.19 0.45
CA VAL A 7 -12.17 23.33 0.30
C VAL A 7 -12.56 21.85 0.39
N LEU A 8 -13.49 21.51 1.29
CA LEU A 8 -14.08 20.17 1.39
C LEU A 8 -14.86 19.77 0.13
N MET A 9 -15.50 20.74 -0.53
CA MET A 9 -16.29 20.52 -1.75
C MET A 9 -15.43 20.41 -3.04
N SER A 10 -14.20 20.94 -3.01
CA SER A 10 -13.22 20.79 -4.11
C SER A 10 -12.57 19.40 -4.16
N MET A 11 -12.67 18.61 -3.09
CA MET A 11 -12.05 17.28 -2.99
C MET A 11 -13.02 16.12 -3.28
N SER A 12 -14.22 16.39 -3.79
CA SER A 12 -15.15 15.35 -4.23
C SER A 12 -15.59 15.60 -5.68
N LYS A 13 -15.09 14.76 -6.60
CA LYS A 13 -15.67 14.50 -7.93
C LYS A 13 -14.90 13.40 -8.65
N ILE A 14 -14.75 12.25 -7.99
CA ILE A 14 -14.77 11.00 -8.76
C ILE A 14 -16.26 10.75 -9.01
N ALA A 15 -16.70 10.88 -10.26
CA ALA A 15 -18.04 10.44 -10.62
C ALA A 15 -18.09 8.94 -10.33
N TRP A 16 -18.86 8.51 -9.33
CA TRP A 16 -19.01 7.10 -8.97
C TRP A 16 -19.50 6.22 -10.14
N SER A 17 -19.97 6.85 -11.23
CA SER A 17 -20.29 6.24 -12.53
C SER A 17 -19.08 5.92 -13.43
N GLN A 18 -17.90 6.49 -13.17
CA GLN A 18 -16.65 6.19 -13.91
C GLN A 18 -15.79 5.11 -13.24
N VAL A 19 -16.10 4.72 -12.00
CA VAL A 19 -15.43 3.59 -11.32
C VAL A 19 -15.67 2.25 -12.05
N PRO A 20 -16.86 1.98 -12.62
CA PRO A 20 -17.11 0.76 -13.40
C PRO A 20 -16.62 0.83 -14.86
N SER A 21 -16.27 2.01 -15.39
CA SER A 21 -15.88 2.14 -16.80
C SER A 21 -14.44 1.67 -17.00
N ILE A 22 -14.26 0.36 -17.23
CA ILE A 22 -12.96 -0.22 -17.57
C ILE A 22 -12.52 0.36 -18.91
N THR A 23 -11.44 1.14 -18.90
CA THR A 23 -10.82 1.62 -20.15
C THR A 23 -9.80 0.61 -20.68
N PRO A 24 -9.49 0.61 -21.99
CA PRO A 24 -8.42 -0.23 -22.54
C PRO A 24 -7.06 -0.04 -21.85
N GLN A 25 -6.79 1.18 -21.35
CA GLN A 25 -5.57 1.49 -20.60
C GLN A 25 -5.53 0.79 -19.24
N ASP A 26 -6.68 0.59 -18.60
CA ASP A 26 -6.75 -0.11 -17.31
C ASP A 26 -6.50 -1.61 -17.47
N LEU A 27 -6.87 -2.19 -18.62
CA LEU A 27 -6.53 -3.57 -18.94
C LEU A 27 -5.01 -3.76 -19.04
N VAL A 28 -4.28 -2.82 -19.66
CA VAL A 28 -2.81 -2.86 -19.72
C VAL A 28 -2.21 -2.76 -18.31
N LYS A 29 -2.68 -1.82 -17.48
CA LYS A 29 -2.22 -1.69 -16.08
C LYS A 29 -2.51 -2.96 -15.27
N LEU A 30 -3.66 -3.59 -15.51
CA LEU A 30 -4.05 -4.84 -14.86
C LEU A 30 -3.13 -5.99 -15.26
N LEU A 31 -2.90 -6.17 -16.57
CA LEU A 31 -2.01 -7.22 -17.10
C LEU A 31 -0.59 -7.05 -16.58
N LEU A 32 -0.07 -5.82 -16.50
CA LEU A 32 1.25 -5.56 -15.94
C LEU A 32 1.35 -5.98 -14.47
N ARG A 33 0.36 -5.62 -13.64
CA ARG A 33 0.33 -6.01 -12.21
C ARG A 33 0.18 -7.52 -12.04
N ALA A 34 -0.67 -8.15 -12.83
CA ALA A 34 -0.84 -9.60 -12.82
C ALA A 34 0.44 -10.33 -13.26
N ALA A 35 1.12 -9.83 -14.28
CA ALA A 35 2.40 -10.38 -14.74
C ALA A 35 3.47 -10.34 -13.63
N VAL A 36 3.58 -9.22 -12.89
CA VAL A 36 4.49 -9.10 -11.74
C VAL A 36 4.19 -10.19 -10.70
N ILE A 37 2.92 -10.38 -10.32
CA ILE A 37 2.51 -11.41 -9.35
C ILE A 37 2.88 -12.81 -9.84
N VAL A 38 2.58 -13.12 -11.09
CA VAL A 38 2.88 -14.44 -11.68
C VAL A 38 4.39 -14.70 -11.73
N VAL A 39 5.19 -13.70 -12.09
CA VAL A 39 6.66 -13.80 -12.10
C VAL A 39 7.19 -14.06 -10.69
N VAL A 40 6.73 -13.31 -9.69
CA VAL A 40 7.13 -13.52 -8.29
C VAL A 40 6.76 -14.93 -7.81
N ASN A 41 5.55 -15.40 -8.10
CA ASN A 41 5.10 -16.74 -7.74
C ASN A 41 5.96 -17.83 -8.41
N LYS A 42 6.35 -17.66 -9.67
CA LYS A 42 7.26 -18.60 -10.35
C LYS A 42 8.66 -18.61 -9.72
N ILE A 43 9.18 -17.44 -9.33
CA ILE A 43 10.49 -17.33 -8.68
C ILE A 43 10.47 -17.97 -7.29
N GLN A 44 9.35 -17.92 -6.59
CA GLN A 44 9.19 -18.57 -5.29
C GLN A 44 9.40 -20.09 -5.35
N CYS A 45 8.98 -20.76 -6.43
CA CYS A 45 9.25 -22.19 -6.62
C CYS A 45 10.75 -22.52 -6.72
N PHE A 46 11.58 -21.53 -7.07
CA PHE A 46 13.03 -21.69 -7.20
C PHE A 46 13.79 -21.19 -5.97
N SER A 47 13.37 -20.07 -5.37
CA SER A 47 14.03 -19.48 -4.21
C SER A 47 13.10 -18.58 -3.39
N ASP A 48 12.89 -18.96 -2.13
CA ASP A 48 12.13 -18.15 -1.16
C ASP A 48 12.80 -16.81 -0.84
N ARG A 49 14.15 -16.73 -0.91
CA ARG A 49 14.87 -15.49 -0.61
C ARG A 49 14.71 -14.47 -1.75
N LEU A 50 14.77 -14.93 -3.00
CA LEU A 50 14.59 -14.05 -4.16
C LEU A 50 13.15 -13.57 -4.27
N SER A 51 12.17 -14.44 -4.01
CA SER A 51 10.76 -14.02 -3.99
C SER A 51 10.50 -13.03 -2.86
N ALA A 52 11.06 -13.24 -1.66
CA ALA A 52 10.96 -12.28 -0.56
C ALA A 52 11.57 -10.91 -0.90
N LEU A 53 12.72 -10.88 -1.57
CA LEU A 53 13.34 -9.63 -2.05
C LEU A 53 12.41 -8.90 -3.03
N LEU A 54 11.86 -9.61 -4.01
CA LEU A 54 10.96 -9.01 -5.01
C LEU A 54 9.65 -8.51 -4.40
N ILE A 55 9.11 -9.22 -3.41
CA ILE A 55 7.91 -8.80 -2.66
C ILE A 55 8.19 -7.55 -1.83
N ALA A 56 9.41 -7.41 -1.28
CA ALA A 56 9.80 -6.24 -0.49
C ALA A 56 9.96 -4.96 -1.35
N LEU A 57 10.14 -5.10 -2.67
CA LEU A 57 10.21 -3.95 -3.57
C LEU A 57 8.82 -3.33 -3.76
N PRO A 58 8.67 -1.99 -3.66
CA PRO A 58 7.39 -1.31 -3.83
C PRO A 58 7.03 -1.16 -5.32
N LEU A 59 7.06 -2.26 -6.09
CA LEU A 59 6.84 -2.29 -7.54
C LEU A 59 5.50 -1.65 -7.92
N THR A 60 4.46 -1.90 -7.13
CA THR A 60 3.12 -1.32 -7.33
C THR A 60 3.13 0.20 -7.21
N SER A 61 3.85 0.75 -6.22
CA SER A 61 4.00 2.20 -6.02
C SER A 61 4.87 2.83 -7.11
N LEU A 62 5.97 2.17 -7.52
CA LEU A 62 6.81 2.64 -8.62
C LEU A 62 6.01 2.76 -9.93
N VAL A 63 5.26 1.72 -10.28
CA VAL A 63 4.35 1.74 -11.44
C VAL A 63 3.31 2.85 -11.29
N ALA A 64 2.71 3.03 -10.11
CA ALA A 64 1.76 4.12 -9.88
C ALA A 64 2.38 5.50 -10.11
N MET A 65 3.58 5.76 -9.59
CA MET A 65 4.28 7.04 -9.76
C MET A 65 4.67 7.32 -11.21
N VAL A 66 5.08 6.30 -11.97
CA VAL A 66 5.35 6.41 -13.41
C VAL A 66 4.09 6.82 -14.18
N TRP A 67 2.93 6.28 -13.82
CA TRP A 67 1.65 6.69 -14.41
C TRP A 67 1.21 8.08 -13.95
N MET A 68 1.44 8.44 -12.69
CA MET A 68 1.18 9.79 -12.19
C MET A 68 1.98 10.82 -12.99
N HIS A 69 3.26 10.55 -13.23
CA HIS A 69 4.12 11.41 -14.03
C HIS A 69 3.60 11.53 -15.48
N GLN A 70 3.26 10.41 -16.13
CA GLN A 70 2.67 10.43 -17.48
C GLN A 70 1.32 11.16 -17.55
N ALA A 71 0.53 11.11 -16.49
CA ALA A 71 -0.72 11.84 -16.37
C ALA A 71 -0.55 13.34 -16.05
N GLY A 72 0.70 13.85 -16.03
CA GLY A 72 0.99 15.25 -15.76
C GLY A 72 0.79 15.67 -14.30
N GLN A 73 0.76 14.72 -13.36
CA GLN A 73 0.66 15.03 -11.93
C GLN A 73 1.92 15.78 -11.48
N GLY A 74 1.75 16.88 -10.75
CA GLY A 74 2.88 17.68 -10.26
C GLY A 74 3.78 16.92 -9.27
N SER A 75 5.06 17.30 -9.21
CA SER A 75 6.08 16.65 -8.37
C SER A 75 5.68 16.57 -6.90
N GLN A 76 4.99 17.58 -6.37
CA GLN A 76 4.50 17.57 -4.98
C GLN A 76 3.54 16.40 -4.72
N ARG A 77 2.68 16.06 -5.69
CA ARG A 77 1.70 14.98 -5.51
C ARG A 77 2.36 13.60 -5.56
N ILE A 78 3.40 13.45 -6.39
CA ILE A 78 4.24 12.26 -6.42
C ILE A 78 5.02 12.13 -5.11
N ALA A 79 5.61 13.22 -4.60
CA ALA A 79 6.32 13.25 -3.32
C ALA A 79 5.40 12.86 -2.15
N ASN A 80 4.20 13.44 -2.06
CA ASN A 80 3.22 13.08 -1.04
C ASN A 80 2.82 11.59 -1.12
N HIS A 81 2.72 11.01 -2.32
CA HIS A 81 2.44 9.58 -2.49
C HIS A 81 3.59 8.71 -1.97
N ALA A 82 4.84 9.08 -2.28
CA ALA A 82 6.02 8.38 -1.79
C ALA A 82 6.15 8.47 -0.26
N GLU A 83 5.98 9.66 0.31
CA GLU A 83 6.05 9.89 1.76
C GLU A 83 4.93 9.14 2.50
N GLY A 84 3.70 9.23 2.01
CA GLY A 84 2.58 8.46 2.59
C GLY A 84 2.84 6.95 2.55
N THR A 85 3.36 6.44 1.43
CA THR A 85 3.73 5.02 1.29
C THR A 85 4.80 4.63 2.30
N PHE A 86 5.82 5.47 2.50
CA PHE A 86 6.86 5.23 3.51
C PHE A 86 6.26 5.05 4.91
N TRP A 87 5.40 5.96 5.34
CA TRP A 87 4.75 5.86 6.66
C TRP A 87 3.88 4.61 6.78
N PHE A 88 3.14 4.24 5.73
CA PHE A 88 2.31 3.04 5.73
C PHE A 88 3.08 1.72 5.70
N VAL A 89 4.35 1.71 5.28
CA VAL A 89 5.20 0.51 5.34
C VAL A 89 5.64 0.20 6.76
N LEU A 90 5.99 1.21 7.58
CA LEU A 90 6.45 1.02 8.96
C LEU A 90 5.57 0.07 9.82
N PRO A 91 4.23 0.21 9.88
CA PRO A 91 3.38 -0.64 10.70
C PRO A 91 3.25 -2.07 10.16
N THR A 92 3.64 -2.33 8.90
CA THR A 92 3.64 -3.68 8.30
C THR A 92 4.92 -4.47 8.60
N LEU A 93 6.03 -3.79 8.87
CA LEU A 93 7.33 -4.42 9.15
C LEU A 93 7.29 -5.41 10.34
N PRO A 94 6.66 -5.10 11.48
CA PRO A 94 6.62 -6.02 12.61
C PRO A 94 5.95 -7.36 12.29
N MET A 95 5.00 -7.40 11.36
CA MET A 95 4.32 -8.64 10.97
C MET A 95 5.30 -9.64 10.31
N PHE A 96 6.29 -9.14 9.55
CA PHE A 96 7.29 -9.99 8.90
C PHE A 96 8.24 -10.66 9.89
N LEU A 97 8.26 -10.23 11.16
CA LEU A 97 8.99 -10.88 12.25
C LEU A 97 8.06 -11.69 13.15
N ALA A 98 6.88 -11.16 13.46
CA ALA A 98 5.91 -11.81 14.33
C ALA A 98 5.37 -13.11 13.71
N LEU A 99 5.00 -13.11 12.43
CA LEU A 99 4.48 -14.30 11.75
C LEU A 99 5.47 -15.48 11.76
N PRO A 100 6.74 -15.36 11.28
CA PRO A 100 7.69 -16.46 11.34
C PRO A 100 8.03 -16.86 12.78
N TRP A 101 8.02 -15.93 13.73
CA TRP A 101 8.20 -16.27 15.14
C TRP A 101 7.07 -17.18 15.65
N MET A 102 5.81 -16.82 15.43
CA MET A 102 4.65 -17.64 15.84
C MET A 102 4.67 -19.03 15.21
N LEU A 103 4.97 -19.12 13.91
CA LEU A 103 5.08 -20.38 13.19
C LEU A 103 6.21 -21.27 13.76
N ARG A 104 7.35 -20.68 14.13
CA ARG A 104 8.46 -21.40 14.79
C ARG A 104 8.13 -21.84 16.22
N GLN A 105 7.19 -21.18 16.88
CA GLN A 105 6.66 -21.59 18.20
C GLN A 105 5.58 -22.68 18.10
N GLY A 106 5.30 -23.21 16.90
CA GLY A 106 4.33 -24.27 16.69
C GLY A 106 2.87 -23.82 16.61
N TRP A 107 2.61 -22.50 16.51
CA TRP A 107 1.26 -22.02 16.25
C TRP A 107 0.82 -22.45 14.85
N GLY A 108 -0.47 -22.77 14.69
CA GLY A 108 -1.04 -23.03 13.36
C GLY A 108 -0.93 -21.81 12.43
N PHE A 109 -0.91 -22.05 11.12
CA PHE A 109 -0.83 -21.00 10.12
C PHE A 109 -1.98 -19.98 10.22
N TRP A 110 -3.23 -20.45 10.23
CA TRP A 110 -4.41 -19.58 10.24
C TRP A 110 -4.52 -18.71 11.51
N PRO A 111 -4.33 -19.25 12.73
CA PRO A 111 -4.26 -18.42 13.94
C PRO A 111 -3.12 -17.40 13.89
N SER A 112 -1.94 -17.78 13.40
CA SER A 112 -0.79 -16.88 13.29
C SER A 112 -1.04 -15.74 12.30
N LEU A 113 -1.68 -16.05 11.17
CA LEU A 113 -2.07 -15.06 10.18
C LEU A 113 -3.11 -14.08 10.75
N ALA A 114 -4.16 -14.59 11.40
CA ALA A 114 -5.19 -13.75 12.01
C ALA A 114 -4.62 -12.81 13.08
N ALA A 115 -3.73 -13.31 13.94
CA ALA A 115 -3.04 -12.49 14.94
C ALA A 115 -2.18 -11.40 14.30
N ASN A 116 -1.47 -11.71 13.21
CA ASN A 116 -0.66 -10.72 12.47
C ASN A 116 -1.51 -9.64 11.78
N CYS A 117 -2.69 -10.00 11.26
CA CYS A 117 -3.63 -9.04 10.72
C CYS A 117 -4.11 -8.07 11.81
N LEU A 118 -4.49 -8.58 12.99
CA LEU A 118 -4.90 -7.77 14.14
C LEU A 118 -3.77 -6.87 14.66
N LEU A 119 -2.56 -7.42 14.76
CA LEU A 119 -1.36 -6.67 15.14
C LEU A 119 -1.14 -5.49 14.18
N THR A 120 -1.12 -5.76 12.88
CA THR A 120 -0.91 -4.74 11.85
C THR A 120 -1.99 -3.66 11.92
N ALA A 121 -3.27 -4.03 12.03
CA ALA A 121 -4.37 -3.08 12.18
C ALA A 121 -4.20 -2.18 13.42
N GLY A 122 -3.81 -2.77 14.56
CA GLY A 122 -3.51 -2.02 15.78
C GLY A 122 -2.34 -1.05 15.61
N LEU A 123 -1.25 -1.49 14.95
CA LEU A 123 -0.07 -0.66 14.67
C LEU A 123 -0.40 0.49 13.72
N PHE A 124 -1.22 0.28 12.70
CA PHE A 124 -1.71 1.35 11.84
C PHE A 124 -2.49 2.40 12.64
N TRP A 125 -3.38 1.96 13.52
CA TRP A 125 -4.16 2.87 14.36
C TRP A 125 -3.25 3.70 15.28
N VAL A 126 -2.27 3.07 15.92
CA VAL A 126 -1.27 3.75 16.74
C VAL A 126 -0.46 4.74 15.92
N LEU A 127 0.06 4.33 14.75
CA LEU A 127 0.87 5.18 13.87
C LEU A 127 0.11 6.46 13.49
N VAL A 128 -1.13 6.32 13.00
CA VAL A 128 -1.96 7.47 12.62
C VAL A 128 -2.17 8.40 13.81
N ARG A 129 -2.43 7.86 15.01
CA ARG A 129 -2.61 8.68 16.22
C ARG A 129 -1.33 9.39 16.63
N VAL A 130 -0.17 8.75 16.48
CA VAL A 130 1.13 9.35 16.81
C VAL A 130 1.48 10.46 15.82
N LEU A 131 1.41 10.18 14.51
CA LEU A 131 1.75 11.14 13.46
C LEU A 131 0.86 12.38 13.46
N ARG A 132 -0.43 12.22 13.77
CA ARG A 132 -1.34 13.35 13.98
C ARG A 132 -0.88 14.31 15.07
N ARG A 133 -0.19 13.83 16.11
CA ARG A 133 0.38 14.72 17.15
C ARG A 133 1.56 15.54 16.66
N PHE A 134 2.22 15.09 15.60
CA PHE A 134 3.35 15.79 14.96
C PHE A 134 2.90 16.62 13.74
N GLY A 135 1.60 16.73 13.48
CA GLY A 135 1.05 17.49 12.36
C GLY A 135 1.16 16.79 11.00
N ILE A 136 1.46 15.48 10.97
CA ILE A 136 1.49 14.68 9.74
C ILE A 136 0.14 13.95 9.61
N ASP A 137 -0.72 14.45 8.71
CA ASP A 137 -2.00 13.84 8.40
C ASP A 137 -1.88 12.87 7.21
N LEU A 138 -1.86 11.57 7.52
CA LEU A 138 -1.84 10.50 6.52
C LEU A 138 -3.22 10.17 5.93
N LEU A 139 -4.28 10.54 6.65
CA LEU A 139 -5.67 10.31 6.26
C LEU A 139 -6.34 11.68 6.07
N PRO A 140 -7.10 11.89 4.97
CA PRO A 140 -7.88 13.10 4.76
C PRO A 140 -9.00 13.26 5.80
#